data_AF-A0A8K0UNL0-F1
#
_entry.id   AF-A0A8K0UNL0-F1
#
_cell.length_a   1.000
_cell.length_b   1.000
_cell.length_c   1.000
_cell.angle_alpha   90.00
_cell.angle_beta   90.00
_cell.angle_gamma   90.00
#
_symmetry.space_group_name_H-M   'P 1'
#
loop_
_entity.id
_entity.type
_entity.pdbx_description
1 polymer ?
#
loop_
_entity_poly.entity_id
_entity_poly.type
_entity_poly.pdbx_seq_one_letter_code
_entity_poly.pdbx_strand_id
1 'polypeptide(L)'
;MKNCLVATTRLATRCCGQGSRSRFQHIRTYATGGPLVGSQLPPVTKVEQIIMDTIKSTGPISFATYMQMCLSHPTAGYYMNPSNAVFGTKGDFITSPEISQVFGELVGVWLTHQYLNSSGSKPIRIVELGPGRGTLMNDILRVLATFKLTRAAVKEVHLVETSASMRATQERLLGALARGNGWQIHWHDSLEEVSRDVAKFTMVVAHEFFDALPFHLLQKTHHGWQEVLISLTPDPAAPVILRPSDTPPTTASSSAPPKLSSRFHHALSPSPTASATLLGLSSTRFQKLPVGSRIEVSPTSFKIAHQIGELIKTEDNTHNPGCSLIVDYGGDHVFGNSFRAFKNHKIVDVFHRPGESDLTTNVDFGYLKEALSANAFPLGPISQAQFLVRMGLTQRVQKLQQAANDPERSKVIGSAAERLIDPTGMGSQYKVLGVSGYRAPDLSADERNQVDYPFIEG
;
A
#
# COMPACT_ATOMS: atom_id res chain seq x y z
N MET A 1 42.17 47.40 -9.05
CA MET A 1 42.98 46.76 -10.11
C MET A 1 42.00 46.04 -11.02
N LYS A 2 41.60 46.70 -12.13
CA LYS A 2 41.97 46.37 -13.53
C LYS A 2 41.63 44.90 -13.87
N ASN A 3 40.81 44.53 -14.86
CA ASN A 3 40.34 45.19 -16.09
C ASN A 3 39.19 44.33 -16.68
N CYS A 4 38.06 44.94 -17.10
CA CYS A 4 37.62 45.24 -18.49
C CYS A 4 37.06 44.05 -19.31
N LEU A 5 35.76 44.05 -19.68
CA LEU A 5 35.12 44.71 -20.87
C LEU A 5 35.40 43.93 -22.19
N VAL A 6 34.54 43.74 -23.19
CA VAL A 6 33.22 44.29 -23.62
C VAL A 6 32.69 43.41 -24.78
N ALA A 7 31.38 43.15 -24.90
CA ALA A 7 30.39 43.58 -25.94
C ALA A 7 30.85 43.47 -27.43
N THR A 8 30.07 43.21 -28.48
CA THR A 8 28.71 43.64 -28.94
C THR A 8 28.54 43.01 -30.36
N THR A 9 27.43 42.38 -30.80
CA THR A 9 26.17 42.93 -31.39
C THR A 9 26.10 43.04 -32.94
N ARG A 10 25.01 42.46 -33.52
CA ARG A 10 24.29 42.76 -34.81
C ARG A 10 25.00 42.41 -36.15
N LEU A 11 24.37 42.17 -37.31
CA LEU A 11 23.09 42.61 -37.92
C LEU A 11 22.70 41.68 -39.11
N ALA A 12 21.44 41.77 -39.54
CA ALA A 12 20.77 41.01 -40.60
C ALA A 12 21.03 41.51 -42.05
N THR A 13 20.78 40.69 -43.08
CA THR A 13 20.23 41.14 -44.39
C THR A 13 19.61 39.99 -45.21
N ARG A 14 18.49 40.30 -45.90
CA ARG A 14 17.73 39.49 -46.88
C ARG A 14 18.38 39.50 -48.27
N CYS A 15 18.08 38.51 -49.12
CA CYS A 15 17.79 38.75 -50.56
C CYS A 15 17.09 37.57 -51.27
N CYS A 16 16.17 37.90 -52.19
CA CYS A 16 15.37 37.04 -53.06
C CYS A 16 16.14 36.56 -54.33
N GLY A 17 15.67 35.49 -54.97
CA GLY A 17 16.00 35.18 -56.37
C GLY A 17 15.30 33.91 -56.91
N GLN A 18 14.37 34.07 -57.86
CA GLN A 18 13.71 33.01 -58.63
C GLN A 18 14.58 32.56 -59.84
N GLY A 19 14.40 31.31 -60.31
CA GLY A 19 14.38 31.01 -61.76
C GLY A 19 15.19 29.82 -62.30
N SER A 20 14.45 28.82 -62.82
CA SER A 20 14.69 28.06 -64.08
C SER A 20 15.60 26.80 -64.14
N ARG A 21 14.90 25.64 -64.23
CA ARG A 21 15.02 24.48 -65.15
C ARG A 21 16.38 23.87 -65.53
N SER A 22 16.53 22.57 -65.22
CA SER A 22 17.03 21.55 -66.17
C SER A 22 16.67 20.13 -65.70
N ARG A 23 16.13 19.33 -66.63
CA ARG A 23 15.83 17.89 -66.53
C ARG A 23 17.12 17.09 -66.45
N PHE A 24 17.22 16.03 -65.64
CA PHE A 24 17.83 14.76 -66.06
C PHE A 24 17.37 13.57 -65.18
N GLN A 25 16.73 12.63 -65.86
CA GLN A 25 16.63 11.17 -65.72
C GLN A 25 16.65 10.45 -64.35
N HIS A 26 15.64 9.60 -64.21
CA HIS A 26 15.47 8.53 -63.24
C HIS A 26 16.67 7.56 -63.16
N ILE A 27 17.18 7.35 -61.95
CA ILE A 27 17.71 6.05 -61.50
C ILE A 27 17.15 5.78 -60.09
N ARG A 28 16.24 4.81 -59.99
CA ARG A 28 15.80 4.23 -58.71
C ARG A 28 16.92 3.30 -58.23
N THR A 29 17.70 3.73 -57.26
CA THR A 29 18.52 2.84 -56.42
C THR A 29 17.71 2.45 -55.20
N TYR A 30 17.40 1.16 -55.09
CA TYR A 30 16.84 0.56 -53.89
C TYR A 30 17.86 0.70 -52.75
N ALA A 31 17.55 1.54 -51.75
CA ALA A 31 18.27 1.54 -50.50
C ALA A 31 17.92 0.26 -49.73
N THR A 32 18.91 -0.62 -49.61
CA THR A 32 18.92 -1.79 -48.76
C THR A 32 18.52 -1.42 -47.33
N GLY A 33 17.57 -2.17 -46.78
CA GLY A 33 16.99 -1.94 -45.45
C GLY A 33 18.04 -1.81 -44.35
N GLY A 34 17.88 -0.76 -43.54
CA GLY A 34 18.58 -0.65 -42.26
C GLY A 34 18.12 -1.75 -41.29
N PRO A 35 18.95 -2.11 -40.29
CA PRO A 35 18.67 -3.23 -39.41
C PRO A 35 17.40 -2.98 -38.59
N LEU A 36 16.59 -4.03 -38.45
CA LEU A 36 15.48 -4.12 -37.51
C LEU A 36 15.93 -3.62 -36.13
N VAL A 37 15.21 -2.64 -35.58
CA VAL A 37 15.42 -2.12 -34.22
C VAL A 37 15.26 -3.28 -33.25
N GLY A 38 16.40 -3.83 -32.79
CA GLY A 38 16.43 -4.84 -31.74
C GLY A 38 15.84 -4.28 -30.46
N SER A 39 15.00 -5.09 -29.79
CA SER A 39 14.46 -4.82 -28.47
C SER A 39 15.59 -4.70 -27.44
N GLN A 40 16.17 -3.52 -27.28
CA GLN A 40 17.14 -3.27 -26.22
C GLN A 40 16.39 -3.24 -24.88
N LEU A 41 16.70 -4.21 -24.02
CA LEU A 41 16.22 -4.22 -22.65
C LEU A 41 16.63 -2.90 -21.96
N PRO A 42 15.77 -2.31 -21.12
CA PRO A 42 16.11 -1.10 -20.40
C PRO A 42 17.37 -1.31 -19.54
N PRO A 43 18.10 -0.22 -19.24
CA PRO A 43 19.26 -0.27 -18.37
C PRO A 43 18.84 -0.81 -17.00
N VAL A 44 19.67 -1.73 -16.49
CA VAL A 44 19.49 -2.45 -15.23
C VAL A 44 19.48 -1.47 -14.06
N THR A 45 18.50 -1.56 -13.17
CA THR A 45 18.47 -0.75 -11.95
C THR A 45 19.48 -1.28 -10.92
N LYS A 46 19.82 -0.48 -9.90
CA LYS A 46 20.71 -0.95 -8.82
C LYS A 46 20.14 -2.18 -8.10
N VAL A 47 18.85 -2.16 -7.80
CA VAL A 47 18.16 -3.29 -7.13
C VAL A 47 18.09 -4.50 -8.05
N GLU A 48 17.80 -4.30 -9.34
CA GLU A 48 17.80 -5.38 -10.33
C GLU A 48 19.17 -6.08 -10.39
N GLN A 49 20.27 -5.32 -10.38
CA GLN A 49 21.62 -5.88 -10.35
C GLN A 49 21.86 -6.73 -9.08
N ILE A 50 21.47 -6.22 -7.91
CA ILE A 50 21.59 -6.93 -6.63
C ILE A 50 20.79 -8.24 -6.65
N ILE A 51 19.57 -8.21 -7.17
CA ILE A 51 18.72 -9.41 -7.30
C ILE A 51 19.37 -10.42 -8.25
N MET A 52 19.86 -9.98 -9.41
CA MET A 52 20.54 -10.88 -10.35
C MET A 52 21.76 -11.55 -9.72
N ASP A 53 22.59 -10.80 -8.99
CA ASP A 53 23.79 -11.34 -8.36
C ASP A 53 23.47 -12.24 -7.16
N THR A 54 22.38 -11.96 -6.45
CA THR A 54 21.81 -12.87 -5.44
C THR A 54 21.38 -14.18 -6.09
N ILE A 55 20.59 -14.14 -7.18
CA ILE A 55 20.12 -15.36 -7.84
C ILE A 55 21.29 -16.19 -8.39
N LYS A 56 22.33 -15.56 -8.93
CA LYS A 56 23.54 -16.28 -9.39
C LYS A 56 24.31 -16.96 -8.26
N SER A 57 24.26 -16.41 -7.04
CA SER A 57 25.03 -16.92 -5.90
C SER A 57 24.25 -17.94 -5.08
N THR A 58 22.95 -17.75 -4.87
CA THR A 58 22.13 -18.59 -3.99
C THR A 58 21.12 -19.47 -4.73
N GLY A 59 20.95 -19.28 -6.05
CA GLY A 59 19.86 -19.86 -6.82
C GLY A 59 18.58 -19.01 -6.75
N PRO A 60 17.44 -19.52 -7.28
CA PRO A 60 16.18 -18.78 -7.33
C PRO A 60 15.73 -18.26 -5.96
N ILE A 61 15.19 -17.05 -5.92
CA ILE A 61 14.76 -16.37 -4.69
C ILE A 61 13.23 -16.36 -4.55
N SER A 62 12.73 -16.22 -3.32
CA SER A 62 11.28 -16.09 -3.07
C SER A 62 10.75 -14.72 -3.49
N PHE A 63 9.44 -14.64 -3.72
CA PHE A 63 8.74 -13.35 -3.88
C PHE A 63 8.90 -12.44 -2.65
N ALA A 64 8.99 -13.02 -1.45
CA ALA A 64 9.23 -12.27 -0.23
C ALA A 64 10.59 -11.55 -0.27
N THR A 65 11.64 -12.27 -0.69
CA THR A 65 12.99 -11.71 -0.84
C THR A 65 13.01 -10.61 -1.91
N TYR A 66 12.39 -10.88 -3.06
CA TYR A 66 12.29 -9.92 -4.15
C TYR A 66 11.57 -8.63 -3.73
N MET A 67 10.41 -8.76 -3.10
CA MET A 67 9.61 -7.62 -2.64
C MET A 67 10.35 -6.82 -1.57
N GLN A 68 11.01 -7.49 -0.62
CA GLN A 68 11.81 -6.84 0.40
C GLN A 68 13.01 -6.07 -0.18
N MET A 69 13.71 -6.63 -1.17
CA MET A 69 14.79 -5.91 -1.87
C MET A 69 14.25 -4.73 -2.68
N CYS A 70 13.11 -4.88 -3.34
CA CYS A 70 12.50 -3.80 -4.11
C CYS A 70 12.02 -2.65 -3.23
N LEU A 71 11.37 -2.92 -2.11
CA LEU A 71 10.73 -1.89 -1.28
C LEU A 71 11.68 -1.32 -0.22
N SER A 72 12.45 -2.17 0.44
CA SER A 72 13.13 -1.84 1.70
C SER A 72 14.65 -2.03 1.67
N HIS A 73 15.28 -2.26 0.51
CA HIS A 73 16.73 -2.35 0.45
C HIS A 73 17.38 -1.05 0.95
N PRO A 74 18.32 -1.09 1.93
CA PRO A 74 18.76 0.11 2.66
C PRO A 74 19.30 1.26 1.78
N THR A 75 19.91 0.93 0.64
CA THR A 75 20.56 1.92 -0.24
C THR A 75 19.79 2.24 -1.52
N ALA A 76 18.80 1.42 -1.89
CA ALA A 76 18.23 1.46 -3.22
C ALA A 76 16.74 1.06 -3.30
N GLY A 77 16.15 0.60 -2.18
CA GLY A 77 14.75 0.22 -2.11
C GLY A 77 13.83 1.42 -2.34
N TYR A 78 12.65 1.15 -2.84
CA TYR A 78 11.66 2.14 -3.26
C TYR A 78 11.33 3.14 -2.14
N TYR A 79 11.09 2.66 -0.92
CA TYR A 79 10.78 3.49 0.26
C TYR A 79 12.01 4.07 0.98
N MET A 80 13.21 3.56 0.69
CA MET A 80 14.46 3.99 1.32
C MET A 80 15.20 5.04 0.51
N ASN A 81 14.91 5.17 -0.79
CA ASN A 81 15.59 6.10 -1.68
C ASN A 81 14.99 7.52 -1.59
N PRO A 82 15.74 8.53 -1.10
CA PRO A 82 15.25 9.91 -0.98
C PRO A 82 14.94 10.58 -2.31
N SER A 83 15.45 10.02 -3.42
CA SER A 83 15.22 10.56 -4.78
C SER A 83 13.87 10.13 -5.36
N ASN A 84 13.21 9.14 -4.75
CA ASN A 84 11.88 8.73 -5.17
C ASN A 84 10.85 9.67 -4.50
N ALA A 85 10.02 10.33 -5.31
CA ALA A 85 8.85 11.03 -4.78
C ALA A 85 7.79 9.96 -4.42
N VAL A 86 7.94 9.26 -3.30
CA VAL A 86 7.11 8.10 -2.96
C VAL A 86 5.64 8.49 -2.71
N PHE A 87 5.38 9.65 -2.09
CA PHE A 87 4.05 10.00 -1.58
C PHE A 87 3.56 11.40 -2.00
N GLY A 88 2.30 11.48 -2.45
CA GLY A 88 1.57 12.71 -2.77
C GLY A 88 1.19 12.83 -4.25
N THR A 89 0.65 13.98 -4.67
CA THR A 89 0.18 14.23 -6.06
C THR A 89 1.25 14.11 -7.16
N LYS A 90 2.52 14.03 -6.79
CA LYS A 90 3.67 13.81 -7.67
C LYS A 90 4.31 12.41 -7.51
N GLY A 91 3.80 11.57 -6.62
CA GLY A 91 4.29 10.21 -6.41
C GLY A 91 3.53 9.17 -7.22
N ASP A 92 4.00 7.91 -7.18
CA ASP A 92 3.39 6.85 -8.01
C ASP A 92 1.99 6.45 -7.53
N PHE A 93 1.67 6.73 -6.26
CA PHE A 93 0.39 6.44 -5.62
C PHE A 93 -0.15 7.62 -4.76
N ILE A 94 -1.48 7.76 -4.70
CA ILE A 94 -2.18 8.73 -3.83
C ILE A 94 -3.06 7.95 -2.86
N THR A 95 -2.71 7.97 -1.57
CA THR A 95 -3.40 7.24 -0.50
C THR A 95 -4.65 7.97 0.01
N SER A 96 -5.56 7.26 0.68
CA SER A 96 -6.80 7.87 1.23
C SER A 96 -6.59 9.15 2.07
N PRO A 97 -5.61 9.21 3.00
CA PRO A 97 -5.29 10.43 3.75
C PRO A 97 -4.84 11.60 2.88
N GLU A 98 -4.17 11.34 1.76
CA GLU A 98 -3.68 12.38 0.84
C GLU A 98 -4.78 12.86 -0.13
N ILE A 99 -5.86 12.08 -0.32
CA ILE A 99 -7.02 12.48 -1.13
C ILE A 99 -7.90 13.46 -0.37
N SER A 100 -8.22 13.17 0.89
CA SER A 100 -9.11 14.01 1.69
C SER A 100 -8.88 13.87 3.18
N GLN A 101 -8.75 15.01 3.87
CA GLN A 101 -8.68 15.08 5.34
C GLN A 101 -9.88 14.40 6.03
N VAL A 102 -11.02 14.29 5.33
CA VAL A 102 -12.23 13.67 5.89
C VAL A 102 -11.98 12.21 6.25
N PHE A 103 -11.12 11.51 5.50
CA PHE A 103 -10.75 10.13 5.83
C PHE A 103 -10.14 10.03 7.24
N GLY A 104 -9.08 10.80 7.50
CA GLY A 104 -8.41 10.79 8.81
C GLY A 104 -9.28 11.33 9.94
N GLU A 105 -10.15 12.31 9.65
CA GLU A 105 -11.11 12.80 10.62
C GLU A 105 -12.10 11.73 11.05
N LEU A 106 -12.66 10.96 10.10
CA LEU A 106 -13.62 9.89 10.41
C LEU A 106 -12.96 8.71 11.14
N VAL A 107 -11.71 8.38 10.83
CA VAL A 107 -10.92 7.43 11.62
C VAL A 107 -10.75 7.94 13.06
N GLY A 108 -10.41 9.22 13.23
CA GLY A 108 -10.31 9.85 14.55
C GLY A 108 -11.62 9.85 15.34
N VAL A 109 -12.77 10.04 14.67
CA VAL A 109 -14.10 9.91 15.28
C VAL A 109 -14.36 8.49 15.72
N TRP A 110 -14.03 7.49 14.89
CA TRP A 110 -14.18 6.08 15.25
C TRP A 110 -13.34 5.72 16.49
N LEU A 111 -12.07 6.14 16.54
CA LEU A 111 -11.21 5.93 17.69
C LEU A 111 -11.73 6.59 18.97
N THR A 112 -12.22 7.83 18.85
CA THR A 112 -12.84 8.56 19.96
C THR A 112 -14.04 7.80 20.51
N HIS A 113 -14.90 7.27 19.63
CA HIS A 113 -16.06 6.48 20.02
C HIS A 113 -15.66 5.19 20.75
N GLN A 114 -14.65 4.46 20.26
CA GLN A 114 -14.17 3.24 20.92
C GLN A 114 -13.65 3.54 22.34
N TYR A 115 -12.98 4.66 22.54
CA TYR A 115 -12.52 5.08 23.86
C TYR A 115 -13.66 5.49 24.78
N LEU A 116 -14.66 6.22 24.28
CA LEU A 116 -15.83 6.62 25.07
C LEU A 116 -16.69 5.42 25.50
N ASN A 117 -16.69 4.35 24.72
CA ASN A 117 -17.36 3.10 25.06
C ASN A 117 -16.48 2.18 25.93
N SER A 118 -15.19 2.47 26.05
CA SER A 118 -14.40 1.99 27.17
C SER A 118 -14.76 2.83 28.41
N SER A 119 -14.41 2.42 29.62
CA SER A 119 -14.71 3.19 30.84
C SER A 119 -14.13 4.62 30.87
N GLY A 120 -13.42 5.05 29.82
CA GLY A 120 -13.05 6.44 29.55
C GLY A 120 -12.03 7.03 30.52
N SER A 121 -11.42 6.16 31.33
CA SER A 121 -10.56 6.53 32.46
C SER A 121 -9.08 6.25 32.23
N LYS A 122 -8.73 5.34 31.30
CA LYS A 122 -7.35 4.95 31.05
C LYS A 122 -6.61 5.98 30.19
N PRO A 123 -5.33 6.29 30.47
CA PRO A 123 -4.51 7.08 29.55
C PRO A 123 -4.45 6.41 28.17
N ILE A 124 -4.54 7.22 27.11
CA ILE A 124 -4.53 6.74 25.72
C ILE A 124 -3.09 6.69 25.21
N ARG A 125 -2.79 5.58 24.57
CA ARG A 125 -1.65 5.40 23.67
C ARG A 125 -2.19 5.18 22.27
N ILE A 126 -1.74 5.97 21.30
CA ILE A 126 -2.05 5.75 19.89
C ILE A 126 -0.82 5.23 19.16
N VAL A 127 -1.00 4.24 18.27
CA VAL A 127 0.04 3.58 17.50
C VAL A 127 -0.37 3.61 16.03
N GLU A 128 0.51 4.06 15.14
CA GLU A 128 0.31 3.96 13.69
C GLU A 128 1.45 3.16 13.05
N LEU A 129 1.07 2.17 12.24
CA LEU A 129 1.99 1.33 11.48
C LEU A 129 2.17 1.92 10.07
N GLY A 130 3.40 2.22 9.68
CA GLY A 130 3.71 2.81 8.37
C GLY A 130 2.99 4.16 8.13
N PRO A 131 3.20 5.18 8.97
CA PRO A 131 2.46 6.45 8.89
C PRO A 131 2.75 7.30 7.64
N GLY A 132 3.69 6.90 6.79
CA GLY A 132 4.09 7.63 5.58
C GLY A 132 4.50 9.07 5.91
N ARG A 133 3.75 10.05 5.41
CA ARG A 133 4.01 11.48 5.69
C ARG A 133 3.52 11.95 7.06
N GLY A 134 2.77 11.12 7.78
CA GLY A 134 2.12 11.46 9.06
C GLY A 134 0.78 12.18 8.90
N THR A 135 0.24 12.27 7.68
CA THR A 135 -1.01 12.99 7.37
C THR A 135 -2.20 12.38 8.10
N LEU A 136 -2.32 11.05 8.12
CA LEU A 136 -3.37 10.34 8.83
C LEU A 136 -3.31 10.59 10.34
N MET A 137 -2.15 10.34 10.97
CA MET A 137 -1.93 10.68 12.39
C MET A 137 -2.30 12.13 12.69
N ASN A 138 -1.88 13.07 11.85
CA ASN A 138 -2.15 14.49 12.06
C ASN A 138 -3.67 14.77 12.10
N ASP A 139 -4.43 14.23 11.16
CA ASP A 139 -5.88 14.38 11.11
C ASP A 139 -6.56 13.75 12.33
N ILE A 140 -6.15 12.53 12.72
CA ILE A 140 -6.64 11.83 13.91
C ILE A 140 -6.37 12.65 15.17
N LEU A 141 -5.14 13.13 15.34
CA LEU A 141 -4.73 13.93 16.50
C LEU A 141 -5.49 15.25 16.59
N ARG A 142 -5.81 15.91 15.46
CA ARG A 142 -6.67 17.11 15.47
C ARG A 142 -8.09 16.79 15.96
N VAL A 143 -8.63 15.63 15.60
CA VAL A 143 -9.94 15.18 16.11
C VAL A 143 -9.87 14.86 17.60
N LEU A 144 -8.87 14.09 18.04
CA LEU A 144 -8.68 13.78 19.46
C LEU A 144 -8.44 15.05 20.29
N ALA A 145 -7.73 16.04 19.73
CA ALA A 145 -7.58 17.35 20.34
C ALA A 145 -8.91 18.09 20.47
N THR A 146 -9.97 17.77 19.76
CA THR A 146 -11.24 18.52 19.86
C THR A 146 -12.04 18.13 21.11
N PHE A 147 -12.01 16.85 21.52
CA PHE A 147 -12.77 16.37 22.66
C PHE A 147 -11.95 16.47 23.95
N LYS A 148 -12.49 17.12 24.99
CA LYS A 148 -11.76 17.35 26.26
C LYS A 148 -11.26 16.04 26.89
N LEU A 149 -12.07 14.99 26.87
CA LEU A 149 -11.75 13.71 27.49
C LEU A 149 -10.55 13.04 26.79
N THR A 150 -10.61 12.88 25.47
CA THR A 150 -9.50 12.26 24.73
C THR A 150 -8.27 13.17 24.70
N ARG A 151 -8.43 14.49 24.57
CA ARG A 151 -7.31 15.44 24.64
C ARG A 151 -6.48 15.27 25.93
N ALA A 152 -7.16 15.15 27.06
CA ALA A 152 -6.51 14.95 28.36
C ALA A 152 -5.96 13.53 28.55
N ALA A 153 -6.60 12.53 27.95
CA ALA A 153 -6.23 11.13 28.08
C ALA A 153 -5.04 10.74 27.19
N VAL A 154 -4.87 11.31 26.00
CA VAL A 154 -3.71 11.04 25.13
C VAL A 154 -2.43 11.45 25.84
N LYS A 155 -1.49 10.50 25.96
CA LYS A 155 -0.14 10.72 26.51
C LYS A 155 0.94 10.41 25.49
N GLU A 156 0.76 9.35 24.74
CA GLU A 156 1.81 8.78 23.90
C GLU A 156 1.28 8.51 22.49
N VAL A 157 2.06 8.94 21.50
CA VAL A 157 1.89 8.70 20.07
C VAL A 157 3.09 7.88 19.61
N HIS A 158 2.87 6.66 19.15
CA HIS A 158 3.90 5.74 18.68
C HIS A 158 3.78 5.58 17.16
N LEU A 159 4.87 5.80 16.45
CA LEU A 159 4.94 5.70 14.99
C LEU A 159 5.94 4.60 14.63
N VAL A 160 5.47 3.52 14.01
CA VAL A 160 6.35 2.43 13.54
C VAL A 160 6.76 2.72 12.11
N GLU A 161 7.98 3.23 11.94
CA GLU A 161 8.53 3.76 10.69
C GLU A 161 10.04 3.54 10.67
N THR A 162 10.59 2.87 9.66
CA THR A 162 12.04 2.58 9.60
C THR A 162 12.83 3.67 8.86
N SER A 163 12.18 4.50 8.04
CA SER A 163 12.83 5.54 7.24
C SER A 163 13.09 6.81 8.05
N ALA A 164 14.37 7.10 8.32
CA ALA A 164 14.79 8.32 9.03
C ALA A 164 14.28 9.62 8.37
N SER A 165 14.19 9.64 7.03
CA SER A 165 13.66 10.80 6.29
C SER A 165 12.16 11.03 6.52
N MET A 166 11.38 9.95 6.63
CA MET A 166 9.96 10.01 6.94
C MET A 166 9.74 10.42 8.39
N ARG A 167 10.52 9.88 9.34
CA ARG A 167 10.50 10.30 10.75
C ARG A 167 10.67 11.82 10.89
N ALA A 168 11.67 12.40 10.22
CA ALA A 168 11.89 13.85 10.25
C ALA A 168 10.73 14.66 9.63
N THR A 169 10.06 14.10 8.61
CA THR A 169 8.88 14.72 7.98
C THR A 169 7.69 14.71 8.93
N GLN A 170 7.44 13.58 9.58
CA GLN A 170 6.37 13.38 10.58
C GLN A 170 6.60 14.27 11.80
N GLU A 171 7.82 14.36 12.31
CA GLU A 171 8.15 15.21 13.47
C GLU A 171 7.84 16.69 13.19
N ARG A 172 8.20 17.17 11.99
CA ARG A 172 7.88 18.54 11.57
C ARG A 172 6.38 18.79 11.49
N LEU A 173 5.61 17.81 11.01
CA LEU A 173 4.16 17.92 10.85
C LEU A 173 3.43 17.87 12.20
N LEU A 174 3.75 16.90 13.04
CA LEU A 174 3.02 16.57 14.27
C LEU A 174 3.52 17.36 15.49
N GLY A 175 4.77 17.81 15.48
CA GLY A 175 5.45 18.32 16.67
C GLY A 175 4.79 19.55 17.30
N ALA A 176 4.24 20.47 16.49
CA ALA A 176 3.55 21.66 17.02
C ALA A 176 2.26 21.29 17.77
N LEU A 177 1.46 20.39 17.19
CA LEU A 177 0.20 19.92 17.80
C LEU A 177 0.48 19.11 19.06
N ALA A 178 1.48 18.22 19.04
CA ALA A 178 1.84 17.40 20.18
C ALA A 178 2.37 18.25 21.35
N ARG A 179 3.31 19.18 21.11
CA ARG A 179 3.81 20.09 22.16
C ARG A 179 2.69 20.95 22.75
N GLY A 180 1.77 21.45 21.92
CA GLY A 180 0.64 22.26 22.38
C GLY A 180 -0.34 21.51 23.30
N ASN A 181 -0.36 20.18 23.25
CA ASN A 181 -1.21 19.33 24.09
C ASN A 181 -0.42 18.50 25.13
N GLY A 182 0.90 18.65 25.19
CA GLY A 182 1.76 17.87 26.10
C GLY A 182 1.85 16.37 25.74
N TRP A 183 1.65 16.01 24.48
CA TRP A 183 1.73 14.63 24.00
C TRP A 183 3.17 14.28 23.61
N GLN A 184 3.60 13.07 23.95
CA GLN A 184 4.92 12.55 23.61
C GLN A 184 4.83 11.74 22.31
N ILE A 185 5.74 12.00 21.37
CA ILE A 185 5.85 11.23 20.12
C ILE A 185 7.10 10.35 20.19
N HIS A 186 6.94 9.08 19.86
CA HIS A 186 7.99 8.07 19.83
C HIS A 186 8.01 7.38 18.47
N TRP A 187 9.20 7.15 17.93
CA TRP A 187 9.40 6.38 16.71
C TRP A 187 10.08 5.06 17.02
N HIS A 188 9.62 4.00 16.35
CA HIS A 188 10.07 2.62 16.54
C HIS A 188 10.45 2.01 15.20
N ASP A 189 11.46 1.13 15.20
CA ASP A 189 11.83 0.35 14.01
C ASP A 189 10.87 -0.81 13.80
N SER A 190 10.24 -1.29 14.87
CA SER A 190 9.28 -2.40 14.82
C SER A 190 8.20 -2.30 15.88
N LEU A 191 7.11 -3.06 15.71
CA LEU A 191 5.98 -3.03 16.65
C LEU A 191 6.36 -3.63 18.03
N GLU A 192 7.36 -4.52 18.07
CA GLU A 192 7.86 -5.15 19.30
C GLU A 192 8.43 -4.14 20.32
N GLU A 193 8.92 -3.00 19.86
CA GLU A 193 9.50 -1.95 20.71
C GLU A 193 8.42 -1.15 21.46
N VAL A 194 7.17 -1.27 21.04
CA VAL A 194 6.03 -0.63 21.72
C VAL A 194 5.67 -1.42 22.97
N SER A 195 5.87 -0.79 24.15
CA SER A 195 5.57 -1.41 25.46
C SER A 195 4.14 -1.93 25.57
N ARG A 196 3.94 -3.10 26.20
CA ARG A 196 2.63 -3.75 26.39
C ARG A 196 2.00 -3.36 27.74
N ASP A 197 1.79 -2.07 27.96
CA ASP A 197 1.23 -1.56 29.22
C ASP A 197 -0.30 -1.64 29.21
N VAL A 198 -0.86 -2.61 29.94
CA VAL A 198 -2.30 -2.87 30.08
C VAL A 198 -3.05 -1.78 30.86
N ALA A 199 -2.33 -0.88 31.54
CA ALA A 199 -2.93 0.28 32.20
C ALA A 199 -3.39 1.37 31.21
N LYS A 200 -2.93 1.29 29.95
CA LYS A 200 -3.28 2.24 28.88
C LYS A 200 -4.38 1.69 27.99
N PHE A 201 -5.20 2.59 27.45
CA PHE A 201 -6.09 2.25 26.33
C PHE A 201 -5.30 2.39 25.03
N THR A 202 -5.05 1.27 24.35
CA THR A 202 -4.23 1.26 23.13
C THR A 202 -5.11 1.37 21.88
N MET A 203 -4.86 2.40 21.08
CA MET A 203 -5.45 2.61 19.75
C MET A 203 -4.42 2.27 18.69
N VAL A 204 -4.68 1.30 17.82
CA VAL A 204 -3.77 0.96 16.71
C VAL A 204 -4.42 1.29 15.37
N VAL A 205 -3.68 1.90 14.47
CA VAL A 205 -4.11 2.16 13.09
C VAL A 205 -3.06 1.62 12.12
N ALA A 206 -3.51 0.90 11.11
CA ALA A 206 -2.70 0.47 9.98
C ALA A 206 -3.47 0.77 8.70
N HIS A 207 -2.98 1.71 7.89
CA HIS A 207 -3.58 2.11 6.62
C HIS A 207 -2.56 1.88 5.51
N GLU A 208 -2.91 1.04 4.52
CA GLU A 208 -2.02 0.65 3.41
C GLU A 208 -0.63 0.22 3.90
N PHE A 209 -0.65 -0.69 4.88
CA PHE A 209 0.56 -1.18 5.53
C PHE A 209 0.80 -2.65 5.21
N PHE A 210 -0.25 -3.47 5.15
CA PHE A 210 -0.14 -4.91 5.02
C PHE A 210 0.05 -5.35 3.56
N ASP A 211 -0.41 -4.56 2.59
CA ASP A 211 -0.22 -4.84 1.15
C ASP A 211 1.24 -4.76 0.69
N ALA A 212 2.03 -3.93 1.36
CA ALA A 212 3.45 -3.71 1.13
C ALA A 212 4.36 -4.68 1.92
N LEU A 213 3.79 -5.62 2.69
CA LEU A 213 4.57 -6.60 3.43
C LEU A 213 5.01 -7.79 2.53
N PRO A 214 6.25 -8.31 2.70
CA PRO A 214 6.74 -9.44 1.92
C PRO A 214 5.86 -10.68 2.02
N PHE A 215 5.54 -11.29 0.86
CA PHE A 215 4.71 -12.49 0.77
C PHE A 215 5.43 -13.64 0.05
N HIS A 216 5.05 -14.87 0.36
CA HIS A 216 5.45 -16.06 -0.39
C HIS A 216 4.32 -16.46 -1.34
N LEU A 217 4.67 -16.81 -2.58
CA LEU A 217 3.75 -17.37 -3.55
C LEU A 217 3.90 -18.89 -3.54
N LEU A 218 2.86 -19.62 -3.15
CA LEU A 218 2.89 -21.08 -3.09
C LEU A 218 1.90 -21.67 -4.10
N GLN A 219 2.20 -22.85 -4.63
CA GLN A 219 1.32 -23.63 -5.49
C GLN A 219 1.11 -25.02 -4.88
N LYS A 220 -0.16 -25.45 -4.77
CA LYS A 220 -0.51 -26.78 -4.28
C LYS A 220 -0.28 -27.79 -5.39
N THR A 221 0.51 -28.81 -5.12
CA THR A 221 0.81 -29.90 -6.05
C THR A 221 0.35 -31.24 -5.48
N HIS A 222 0.46 -32.32 -6.28
CA HIS A 222 0.22 -33.67 -5.79
C HIS A 222 1.19 -34.10 -4.68
N HIS A 223 2.35 -33.43 -4.56
CA HIS A 223 3.37 -33.69 -3.54
C HIS A 223 3.31 -32.72 -2.36
N GLY A 224 2.24 -31.93 -2.25
CA GLY A 224 2.09 -30.89 -1.23
C GLY A 224 2.35 -29.47 -1.77
N TRP A 225 2.55 -28.52 -0.86
CA TRP A 225 2.83 -27.14 -1.23
C TRP A 225 4.26 -26.95 -1.70
N GLN A 226 4.43 -26.35 -2.88
CA GLN A 226 5.73 -25.94 -3.42
C GLN A 226 5.76 -24.43 -3.59
N GLU A 227 6.94 -23.85 -3.50
CA GLU A 227 7.13 -22.40 -3.59
C GLU A 227 7.35 -21.99 -5.04
N VAL A 228 6.69 -20.91 -5.47
CA VAL A 228 6.98 -20.25 -6.74
C VAL A 228 8.07 -19.23 -6.49
N LEU A 229 9.20 -19.41 -7.14
CA LEU A 229 10.43 -18.64 -7.00
C LEU A 229 10.68 -17.78 -8.25
N ILE A 230 11.61 -16.84 -8.12
CA ILE A 230 12.09 -15.94 -9.17
C ILE A 230 13.49 -16.37 -9.57
N SER A 231 13.68 -16.60 -10.86
CA SER A 231 14.90 -17.15 -11.45
C SER A 231 15.35 -16.35 -12.68
N LEU A 232 16.62 -16.50 -13.08
CA LEU A 232 17.17 -15.87 -14.30
C LEU A 232 16.99 -16.74 -15.55
N THR A 233 16.68 -18.02 -15.39
CA THR A 233 16.45 -18.97 -16.47
C THR A 233 14.98 -19.36 -16.50
N PRO A 234 14.31 -19.39 -17.67
CA PRO A 234 12.97 -19.93 -17.76
C PRO A 234 12.91 -21.35 -17.18
N ASP A 235 11.83 -21.67 -16.47
CA ASP A 235 11.61 -23.02 -15.96
C ASP A 235 11.48 -24.00 -17.15
N PRO A 236 12.36 -25.00 -17.28
CA PRO A 236 12.30 -25.96 -18.37
C PRO A 236 11.04 -26.85 -18.34
N ALA A 237 10.34 -26.91 -17.20
CA ALA A 237 9.11 -27.67 -17.00
C ALA A 237 7.84 -26.80 -17.01
N ALA A 238 7.95 -25.48 -17.15
CA ALA A 238 6.77 -24.62 -17.21
C ALA A 238 5.98 -24.90 -18.50
N PRO A 239 4.68 -25.25 -18.43
CA PRO A 239 3.85 -25.23 -19.61
C PRO A 239 3.88 -23.82 -20.19
N VAL A 240 4.06 -23.71 -21.51
CA VAL A 240 3.85 -22.44 -22.23
C VAL A 240 2.39 -22.08 -22.04
N ILE A 241 2.09 -21.25 -21.03
CA ILE A 241 0.76 -20.70 -20.84
C ILE A 241 0.58 -19.68 -21.96
N LEU A 242 -0.01 -20.13 -23.07
CA LEU A 242 -0.63 -19.23 -24.03
C LEU A 242 -1.74 -18.50 -23.28
N ARG A 243 -1.48 -17.25 -22.93
CA ARG A 243 -2.53 -16.37 -22.42
C ARG A 243 -3.50 -16.14 -23.60
N PRO A 244 -4.79 -15.83 -23.37
CA PRO A 244 -5.75 -15.55 -24.46
C PRO A 244 -5.37 -14.39 -25.40
N SER A 245 -4.18 -13.81 -25.26
CA SER A 245 -3.58 -12.81 -26.15
C SER A 245 -2.61 -13.39 -27.19
N ASP A 246 -2.44 -14.72 -27.26
CA ASP A 246 -1.55 -15.37 -28.24
C ASP A 246 -2.27 -15.94 -29.48
N THR A 247 -3.54 -15.59 -29.70
CA THR A 247 -4.17 -15.76 -31.02
C THR A 247 -3.63 -14.70 -31.99
N PRO A 248 -3.15 -15.07 -33.19
CA PRO A 248 -2.68 -14.10 -34.17
C PRO A 248 -3.83 -13.14 -34.53
N PRO A 249 -3.61 -11.82 -34.53
CA PRO A 249 -4.64 -10.87 -34.91
C PRO A 249 -4.91 -10.99 -36.41
N THR A 250 -6.07 -11.55 -36.77
CA THR A 250 -6.71 -11.23 -38.03
C THR A 250 -7.12 -9.76 -37.99
N THR A 251 -6.29 -8.93 -38.63
CA THR A 251 -6.64 -7.59 -39.17
C THR A 251 -7.46 -6.68 -38.25
N ALA A 252 -6.78 -5.85 -37.45
CA ALA A 252 -7.06 -4.41 -37.30
C ALA A 252 -6.12 -3.80 -36.26
N SER A 253 -5.67 -2.57 -36.55
CA SER A 253 -4.73 -1.77 -35.78
C SER A 253 -5.11 -1.59 -34.31
N SER A 254 -4.30 -2.13 -33.39
CA SER A 254 -4.18 -1.59 -32.04
C SER A 254 -2.71 -1.67 -31.61
N SER A 255 -2.15 -0.52 -31.23
CA SER A 255 -0.79 -0.39 -30.75
C SER A 255 -0.72 -0.91 -29.30
N ALA A 256 -0.64 -2.23 -29.14
CA ALA A 256 -0.22 -2.81 -27.87
C ALA A 256 1.26 -2.46 -27.61
N PRO A 257 1.66 -2.07 -26.39
CA PRO A 257 3.06 -1.85 -26.07
C PRO A 257 3.84 -3.16 -26.29
N PRO A 258 5.10 -3.10 -26.76
CA PRO A 258 5.91 -4.30 -26.99
C PRO A 258 6.06 -5.08 -25.68
N LYS A 259 5.83 -6.40 -25.71
CA LYS A 259 6.12 -7.32 -24.59
C LYS A 259 7.61 -7.18 -24.27
N LEU A 260 7.97 -6.44 -23.22
CA LEU A 260 9.33 -6.39 -22.71
C LEU A 260 9.68 -7.80 -22.21
N SER A 261 10.72 -8.42 -22.75
CA SER A 261 11.27 -9.63 -22.15
C SER A 261 11.79 -9.27 -20.76
N SER A 262 11.21 -9.83 -19.71
CA SER A 262 11.78 -9.71 -18.36
C SER A 262 13.03 -10.60 -18.27
N ARG A 263 14.04 -10.15 -17.50
CA ARG A 263 15.20 -10.99 -17.13
C ARG A 263 14.85 -12.01 -16.04
N PHE A 264 13.68 -11.86 -15.42
CA PHE A 264 13.18 -12.70 -14.34
C PHE A 264 12.03 -13.57 -14.80
N HIS A 265 12.05 -14.82 -14.37
CA HIS A 265 11.05 -15.84 -14.69
C HIS A 265 10.56 -16.52 -13.42
N HIS A 266 9.30 -16.92 -13.42
CA HIS A 266 8.75 -17.75 -12.36
C HIS A 266 9.25 -19.18 -12.54
N ALA A 267 9.68 -19.82 -11.45
CA ALA A 267 10.09 -21.21 -11.43
C ALA A 267 9.52 -21.91 -10.18
N LEU A 268 9.01 -23.13 -10.32
CA LEU A 268 8.55 -23.89 -9.17
C LEU A 268 9.75 -24.52 -8.44
N SER A 269 9.77 -24.46 -7.11
CA SER A 269 10.79 -25.15 -6.31
C SER A 269 10.74 -26.66 -6.60
N PRO A 270 11.88 -27.36 -6.81
CA PRO A 270 11.89 -28.77 -7.24
C PRO A 270 11.29 -29.73 -6.20
N SER A 271 11.28 -29.33 -4.93
CA SER A 271 10.63 -30.04 -3.82
C SER A 271 9.95 -29.02 -2.89
N PRO A 272 9.04 -29.45 -1.99
CA PRO A 272 8.48 -28.57 -0.97
C PRO A 272 9.57 -27.90 -0.13
N THR A 273 9.62 -26.57 -0.14
CA THR A 273 10.52 -25.82 0.76
C THR A 273 10.00 -25.87 2.20
N ALA A 274 10.88 -25.61 3.18
CA ALA A 274 10.46 -25.50 4.58
C ALA A 274 9.37 -24.42 4.75
N SER A 275 9.55 -23.27 4.10
CA SER A 275 8.56 -22.18 4.06
C SER A 275 7.24 -22.64 3.44
N ALA A 276 7.27 -23.29 2.27
CA ALA A 276 6.06 -23.77 1.62
C ALA A 276 5.28 -24.78 2.47
N THR A 277 5.99 -25.67 3.17
CA THR A 277 5.38 -26.67 4.05
C THR A 277 4.71 -26.02 5.25
N LEU A 278 5.40 -25.14 5.96
CA LEU A 278 4.86 -24.47 7.15
C LEU A 278 3.71 -23.52 6.80
N LEU A 279 3.91 -22.66 5.79
CA LEU A 279 2.91 -21.67 5.39
C LEU A 279 1.70 -22.32 4.72
N GLY A 280 1.88 -23.41 3.99
CA GLY A 280 0.77 -24.17 3.42
C GLY A 280 -0.13 -24.86 4.46
N LEU A 281 0.38 -25.06 5.68
CA LEU A 281 -0.34 -25.62 6.82
C LEU A 281 -0.84 -24.57 7.82
N SER A 282 -0.43 -23.30 7.68
CA SER A 282 -0.71 -22.26 8.68
C SER A 282 -2.19 -21.88 8.80
N SER A 283 -3.01 -22.23 7.80
CA SER A 283 -4.45 -22.02 7.84
C SER A 283 -5.21 -23.26 7.35
N THR A 284 -6.31 -23.60 8.03
CA THR A 284 -7.23 -24.66 7.58
C THR A 284 -7.87 -24.33 6.23
N ARG A 285 -7.98 -23.05 5.88
CA ARG A 285 -8.48 -22.59 4.58
C ARG A 285 -7.55 -23.02 3.45
N PHE A 286 -6.24 -22.92 3.65
CA PHE A 286 -5.26 -23.34 2.65
C PHE A 286 -5.29 -24.85 2.44
N GLN A 287 -5.41 -25.62 3.52
CA GLN A 287 -5.46 -27.09 3.46
C GLN A 287 -6.63 -27.62 2.60
N LYS A 288 -7.77 -26.91 2.57
CA LYS A 288 -8.97 -27.27 1.81
C LYS A 288 -8.89 -26.98 0.31
N LEU A 289 -7.88 -26.23 -0.16
CA LEU A 289 -7.76 -25.87 -1.57
C LEU A 289 -7.42 -27.08 -2.45
N PRO A 290 -7.91 -27.17 -3.70
CA PRO A 290 -7.54 -28.25 -4.61
C PRO A 290 -6.08 -28.14 -5.11
N VAL A 291 -5.56 -29.24 -5.64
CA VAL A 291 -4.28 -29.24 -6.38
C VAL A 291 -4.37 -28.26 -7.56
N GLY A 292 -3.30 -27.51 -7.80
CA GLY A 292 -3.23 -26.43 -8.79
C GLY A 292 -3.54 -25.04 -8.24
N SER A 293 -4.15 -24.94 -7.05
CA SER A 293 -4.38 -23.65 -6.40
C SER A 293 -3.08 -22.94 -6.04
N ARG A 294 -3.09 -21.61 -6.14
CA ARG A 294 -2.01 -20.74 -5.67
C ARG A 294 -2.46 -19.92 -4.48
N ILE A 295 -1.54 -19.65 -3.57
CA ILE A 295 -1.75 -18.77 -2.43
C ILE A 295 -0.62 -17.76 -2.28
N GLU A 296 -0.99 -16.52 -2.00
CA GLU A 296 -0.12 -15.43 -1.59
C GLU A 296 -0.22 -15.31 -0.07
N VAL A 297 0.85 -15.64 0.64
CA VAL A 297 0.84 -15.75 2.11
C VAL A 297 2.00 -14.99 2.73
N SER A 298 1.70 -14.07 3.63
CA SER A 298 2.69 -13.25 4.33
C SER A 298 2.81 -13.69 5.80
N PRO A 299 3.90 -14.38 6.21
CA PRO A 299 4.15 -14.66 7.62
C PRO A 299 4.33 -13.38 8.45
N THR A 300 4.90 -12.33 7.86
CA THR A 300 5.08 -11.03 8.50
C THR A 300 3.73 -10.38 8.83
N SER A 301 2.78 -10.43 7.89
CA SER A 301 1.41 -9.94 8.12
C SER A 301 0.73 -10.69 9.26
N PHE A 302 0.87 -12.02 9.31
CA PHE A 302 0.32 -12.82 10.41
C PHE A 302 0.94 -12.44 11.76
N LYS A 303 2.28 -12.33 11.81
CA LYS A 303 3.01 -11.95 13.02
C LYS A 303 2.58 -10.58 13.54
N ILE A 304 2.53 -9.56 12.66
CA ILE A 304 2.14 -8.20 13.06
C ILE A 304 0.68 -8.17 13.51
N ALA A 305 -0.23 -8.83 12.79
CA ALA A 305 -1.62 -8.92 13.22
C ALA A 305 -1.77 -9.59 14.59
N HIS A 306 -1.00 -10.65 14.85
CA HIS A 306 -0.96 -11.28 16.18
C HIS A 306 -0.50 -10.31 17.27
N GLN A 307 0.57 -9.53 17.01
CA GLN A 307 1.11 -8.53 17.92
C GLN A 307 0.16 -7.35 18.17
N ILE A 308 -0.58 -6.92 17.15
CA ILE A 308 -1.67 -5.95 17.32
C ILE A 308 -2.67 -6.50 18.34
N GLY A 309 -3.07 -7.77 18.18
CA GLY A 309 -3.94 -8.46 19.13
C GLY A 309 -3.37 -8.48 20.55
N GLU A 310 -2.07 -8.74 20.72
CA GLU A 310 -1.41 -8.70 22.03
C GLU A 310 -1.40 -7.29 22.64
N LEU A 311 -1.18 -6.24 21.85
CA LEU A 311 -1.12 -4.85 22.31
C LEU A 311 -2.47 -4.31 22.80
N ILE A 312 -3.56 -4.82 22.25
CA ILE A 312 -4.92 -4.43 22.61
C ILE A 312 -5.62 -5.47 23.48
N LYS A 313 -4.91 -6.44 24.06
CA LYS A 313 -5.49 -7.42 24.99
C LYS A 313 -5.34 -6.94 26.44
N THR A 314 -6.25 -7.37 27.31
CA THR A 314 -6.13 -7.22 28.77
C THR A 314 -6.23 -8.57 29.47
N GLU A 315 -5.70 -8.64 30.68
CA GLU A 315 -5.74 -9.84 31.53
C GLU A 315 -7.09 -10.01 32.24
N ASP A 316 -7.77 -8.90 32.52
CA ASP A 316 -8.95 -8.89 33.40
C ASP A 316 -10.28 -9.16 32.68
N ASN A 317 -10.33 -9.16 31.33
CA ASN A 317 -11.54 -9.38 30.50
C ASN A 317 -12.80 -8.57 30.93
N THR A 318 -12.66 -7.57 31.80
CA THR A 318 -13.80 -6.83 32.37
C THR A 318 -14.08 -5.51 31.65
N HIS A 319 -13.08 -4.98 30.93
CA HIS A 319 -13.19 -3.69 30.24
C HIS A 319 -12.52 -3.76 28.87
N ASN A 320 -12.97 -2.92 27.93
CA ASN A 320 -12.31 -2.79 26.63
C ASN A 320 -10.94 -2.10 26.78
N PRO A 321 -9.82 -2.80 26.54
CA PRO A 321 -8.49 -2.26 26.80
C PRO A 321 -7.87 -1.58 25.58
N GLY A 322 -8.52 -1.64 24.42
CA GLY A 322 -7.99 -1.05 23.21
C GLY A 322 -8.77 -1.45 21.97
N CYS A 323 -8.44 -0.77 20.88
CA CYS A 323 -9.01 -1.06 19.58
C CYS A 323 -7.96 -0.94 18.48
N SER A 324 -8.18 -1.62 17.37
CA SER A 324 -7.39 -1.46 16.15
C SER A 324 -8.29 -1.21 14.96
N LEU A 325 -7.81 -0.40 14.00
CA LEU A 325 -8.42 -0.24 12.69
C LEU A 325 -7.39 -0.55 11.61
N ILE A 326 -7.66 -1.58 10.81
CA ILE A 326 -6.81 -1.99 9.70
C ILE A 326 -7.56 -1.69 8.40
N VAL A 327 -6.94 -0.91 7.52
CA VAL A 327 -7.55 -0.46 6.26
C VAL A 327 -6.60 -0.73 5.12
N ASP A 328 -6.99 -1.61 4.21
CA ASP A 328 -6.11 -2.06 3.13
C ASP A 328 -6.87 -2.61 1.93
N TYR A 329 -6.20 -2.80 0.79
CA TYR A 329 -6.76 -3.43 -0.39
C TYR A 329 -6.86 -4.93 -0.19
N GLY A 330 -8.01 -5.52 -0.46
CA GLY A 330 -8.13 -6.98 -0.43
C GLY A 330 -9.53 -7.47 -0.10
N GLY A 331 -9.58 -8.57 0.63
CA GLY A 331 -10.84 -9.25 0.93
C GLY A 331 -10.70 -10.39 1.91
N ASP A 332 -11.85 -10.90 2.34
CA ASP A 332 -11.95 -12.01 3.29
C ASP A 332 -11.89 -13.38 2.59
N HIS A 333 -10.86 -13.58 1.77
CA HIS A 333 -10.62 -14.81 1.01
C HIS A 333 -9.15 -14.94 0.61
N VAL A 334 -8.79 -16.14 0.14
CA VAL A 334 -7.40 -16.46 -0.24
C VAL A 334 -7.10 -15.84 -1.60
N PHE A 335 -5.99 -15.12 -1.71
CA PHE A 335 -5.48 -14.61 -2.98
C PHE A 335 -4.35 -15.50 -3.51
N GLY A 336 -4.18 -15.52 -4.84
CA GLY A 336 -3.11 -16.29 -5.49
C GLY A 336 -2.54 -15.64 -6.75
N ASN A 337 -3.04 -14.45 -7.14
CA ASN A 337 -2.67 -13.71 -8.34
C ASN A 337 -3.02 -12.21 -8.18
N SER A 338 -2.69 -11.59 -7.05
CA SER A 338 -2.95 -10.17 -6.78
C SER A 338 -1.70 -9.30 -6.83
N PHE A 339 -0.50 -9.90 -6.81
CA PHE A 339 0.76 -9.17 -6.87
C PHE A 339 0.89 -8.30 -8.12
N ARG A 340 1.20 -7.02 -7.91
CA ARG A 340 1.28 -6.00 -8.97
C ARG A 340 2.28 -4.91 -8.64
N ALA A 341 2.71 -4.21 -9.70
CA ALA A 341 3.57 -3.06 -9.59
C ALA A 341 2.87 -1.80 -10.12
N PHE A 342 3.09 -0.67 -9.44
CA PHE A 342 2.60 0.63 -9.86
C PHE A 342 3.77 1.59 -10.12
N LYS A 343 3.67 2.31 -11.24
CA LYS A 343 4.60 3.38 -11.61
C LYS A 343 3.87 4.47 -12.36
N ASN A 344 4.00 5.72 -11.94
CA ASN A 344 3.30 6.89 -12.47
C ASN A 344 1.78 6.66 -12.62
N HIS A 345 1.13 6.14 -11.57
CA HIS A 345 -0.30 5.80 -11.55
C HIS A 345 -0.75 4.75 -12.60
N LYS A 346 0.16 3.92 -13.11
CA LYS A 346 -0.14 2.83 -14.04
C LYS A 346 0.35 1.50 -13.50
N ILE A 347 -0.43 0.45 -13.75
CA ILE A 347 0.00 -0.92 -13.50
C ILE A 347 1.07 -1.27 -14.54
N VAL A 348 2.22 -1.71 -14.04
CA VAL A 348 3.34 -2.22 -14.84
C VAL A 348 3.64 -3.67 -14.48
N ASP A 349 4.45 -4.34 -15.30
CA ASP A 349 4.93 -5.67 -14.98
C ASP A 349 5.73 -5.65 -13.66
N VAL A 350 5.60 -6.68 -12.83
CA VAL A 350 6.24 -6.74 -11.51
C VAL A 350 7.76 -6.75 -11.56
N PHE A 351 8.33 -7.14 -12.70
CA PHE A 351 9.76 -7.10 -13.00
C PHE A 351 10.18 -5.84 -13.76
N HIS A 352 9.25 -4.91 -14.01
CA HIS A 352 9.57 -3.65 -14.65
C HIS A 352 10.32 -2.72 -13.68
N ARG A 353 11.62 -2.54 -13.95
CA ARG A 353 12.52 -1.63 -13.21
C ARG A 353 12.46 -1.84 -11.68
N PRO A 354 12.90 -3.02 -11.16
CA PRO A 354 12.89 -3.33 -9.74
C PRO A 354 13.49 -2.22 -8.88
N GLY A 355 12.86 -1.89 -7.76
CA GLY A 355 13.28 -0.80 -6.86
C GLY A 355 12.84 0.61 -7.25
N GLU A 356 12.22 0.79 -8.43
CA GLU A 356 11.70 2.08 -8.90
C GLU A 356 10.20 2.07 -9.20
N SER A 357 9.49 1.07 -8.70
CA SER A 357 8.04 0.92 -8.79
C SER A 357 7.56 0.46 -7.43
N ASP A 358 6.37 0.90 -7.07
CA ASP A 358 5.70 0.43 -5.87
C ASP A 358 5.16 -0.99 -6.10
N LEU A 359 5.23 -1.86 -5.11
CA LEU A 359 4.86 -3.27 -5.21
C LEU A 359 3.82 -3.59 -4.13
N THR A 360 2.66 -4.11 -4.54
CA THR A 360 1.58 -4.41 -3.60
C THR A 360 0.95 -5.77 -3.86
N THR A 361 0.37 -6.34 -2.80
CA THR A 361 -0.47 -7.54 -2.83
C THR A 361 -1.80 -7.28 -2.15
N ASN A 362 -2.87 -7.95 -2.58
CA ASN A 362 -4.11 -7.91 -1.83
C ASN A 362 -3.93 -8.60 -0.47
N VAL A 363 -4.47 -7.96 0.57
CA VAL A 363 -4.50 -8.48 1.92
C VAL A 363 -5.61 -9.52 2.07
N ASP A 364 -5.23 -10.73 2.49
CA ASP A 364 -6.17 -11.75 2.97
C ASP A 364 -6.61 -11.41 4.40
N PHE A 365 -7.72 -10.66 4.50
CA PHE A 365 -8.26 -10.25 5.80
C PHE A 365 -8.66 -11.44 6.66
N GLY A 366 -9.06 -12.56 6.06
CA GLY A 366 -9.39 -13.75 6.85
C GLY A 366 -8.16 -14.37 7.52
N TYR A 367 -6.98 -14.29 6.88
CA TYR A 367 -5.72 -14.74 7.48
C TYR A 367 -5.28 -13.79 8.61
N LEU A 368 -5.50 -12.48 8.47
CA LEU A 368 -5.31 -11.52 9.58
C LEU A 368 -6.26 -11.83 10.75
N LYS A 369 -7.53 -12.15 10.47
CA LYS A 369 -8.51 -12.53 11.49
C LYS A 369 -8.08 -13.78 12.26
N GLU A 370 -7.55 -14.78 11.57
CA GLU A 370 -6.99 -15.99 12.22
C GLU A 370 -5.86 -15.63 13.19
N ALA A 371 -4.94 -14.73 12.80
CA ALA A 371 -3.85 -14.27 13.66
C ALA A 371 -4.34 -13.48 14.90
N LEU A 372 -5.33 -12.61 14.69
CA LEU A 372 -5.92 -11.74 15.73
C LEU A 372 -6.76 -12.52 16.73
N SER A 373 -7.48 -13.56 16.29
CA SER A 373 -8.45 -14.30 17.11
C SER A 373 -7.87 -14.99 18.35
N ALA A 374 -6.53 -15.15 18.41
CA ALA A 374 -5.86 -15.64 19.60
C ALA A 374 -5.92 -14.66 20.79
N ASN A 375 -6.01 -13.36 20.51
CA ASN A 375 -5.83 -12.30 21.52
C ASN A 375 -6.90 -11.21 21.48
N ALA A 376 -7.63 -11.05 20.39
CA ALA A 376 -8.59 -9.99 20.17
C ALA A 376 -9.76 -10.44 19.28
N PHE A 377 -10.76 -9.57 19.15
CA PHE A 377 -11.99 -9.86 18.42
C PHE A 377 -12.05 -9.04 17.13
N PRO A 378 -11.75 -9.64 15.97
CA PRO A 378 -11.89 -8.97 14.69
C PRO A 378 -13.36 -8.77 14.30
N LEU A 379 -13.67 -7.61 13.72
CA LEU A 379 -15.00 -7.17 13.30
C LEU A 379 -14.97 -6.78 11.81
N GLY A 380 -15.74 -7.50 10.98
CA GLY A 380 -15.80 -7.32 9.53
C GLY A 380 -14.96 -8.35 8.75
N PRO A 381 -14.35 -7.96 7.60
CA PRO A 381 -14.22 -6.59 7.10
C PRO A 381 -15.51 -6.05 6.43
N ILE A 382 -15.61 -4.72 6.34
CA ILE A 382 -16.59 -4.00 5.50
C ILE A 382 -15.87 -3.17 4.43
N SER A 383 -16.58 -2.67 3.41
CA SER A 383 -15.93 -1.81 2.41
C SER A 383 -15.59 -0.42 2.98
N GLN A 384 -14.59 0.25 2.40
CA GLN A 384 -14.25 1.62 2.77
C GLN A 384 -15.44 2.57 2.59
N ALA A 385 -16.20 2.43 1.50
CA ALA A 385 -17.39 3.25 1.28
C ALA A 385 -18.41 3.07 2.40
N GLN A 386 -18.70 1.82 2.78
CA GLN A 386 -19.65 1.52 3.87
C GLN A 386 -19.16 2.10 5.19
N PHE A 387 -17.88 1.94 5.51
CA PHE A 387 -17.28 2.50 6.72
C PHE A 387 -17.42 4.02 6.75
N LEU A 388 -16.95 4.72 5.72
CA LEU A 388 -16.94 6.19 5.70
C LEU A 388 -18.35 6.77 5.75
N VAL A 389 -19.29 6.22 4.97
CA VAL A 389 -20.69 6.67 4.98
C VAL A 389 -21.31 6.48 6.36
N ARG A 390 -21.13 5.31 7.00
CA ARG A 390 -21.62 5.04 8.36
C ARG A 390 -20.97 5.93 9.42
N MET A 391 -19.73 6.36 9.22
CA MET A 391 -19.05 7.29 10.12
C MET A 391 -19.47 8.76 9.93
N GLY A 392 -20.34 9.06 8.96
CA GLY A 392 -20.88 10.41 8.75
C GLY A 392 -20.12 11.26 7.73
N LEU A 393 -19.56 10.62 6.69
CA LEU A 393 -18.87 11.30 5.58
C LEU A 393 -19.67 12.45 5.01
N THR A 394 -20.94 12.22 4.68
CA THR A 394 -21.82 13.21 4.04
C THR A 394 -21.94 14.47 4.89
N GLN A 395 -22.20 14.32 6.18
CA GLN A 395 -22.36 15.41 7.13
C GLN A 395 -21.05 16.20 7.28
N ARG A 396 -19.91 15.51 7.31
CA ARG A 396 -18.61 16.18 7.44
C ARG A 396 -18.23 16.96 6.19
N VAL A 397 -18.45 16.37 5.01
CA VAL A 397 -18.22 17.01 3.70
C VAL A 397 -19.07 18.27 3.58
N GLN A 398 -20.37 18.20 3.89
CA GLN A 398 -21.26 19.37 3.86
C GLN A 398 -20.76 20.51 4.75
N LYS A 399 -20.35 20.21 5.98
CA LYS A 399 -19.77 21.23 6.89
C LYS A 399 -18.49 21.86 6.33
N LEU A 400 -17.62 21.07 5.71
CA LEU A 400 -16.39 21.58 5.11
C LEU A 400 -16.65 22.44 3.86
N GLN A 401 -17.62 22.04 3.03
CA GLN A 401 -18.05 22.81 1.86
C GLN A 401 -18.64 24.16 2.26
N GLN A 402 -19.48 24.19 3.31
CA GLN A 402 -20.03 25.43 3.86
C GLN A 402 -18.93 26.35 4.41
N ALA A 403 -17.90 25.79 5.06
CA ALA A 403 -16.80 26.56 5.62
C ALA A 403 -15.74 27.01 4.59
N ALA A 404 -15.75 26.45 3.37
CA ALA A 404 -14.71 26.69 2.38
C ALA A 404 -14.69 28.14 1.86
N ASN A 405 -15.84 28.86 1.93
CA ASN A 405 -16.06 30.24 1.46
C ASN A 405 -15.63 30.51 -0.01
N ASP A 406 -15.23 29.47 -0.75
CA ASP A 406 -14.76 29.47 -2.14
C ASP A 406 -15.42 28.30 -2.89
N PRO A 407 -16.15 28.57 -4.00
CA PRO A 407 -16.82 27.53 -4.79
C PRO A 407 -15.87 26.46 -5.33
N GLU A 408 -14.66 26.83 -5.77
CA GLU A 408 -13.71 25.87 -6.33
C GLU A 408 -13.19 24.91 -5.25
N ARG A 409 -12.79 25.45 -4.09
CA ARG A 409 -12.43 24.63 -2.93
C ARG A 409 -13.56 23.71 -2.48
N SER A 410 -14.80 24.20 -2.47
CA SER A 410 -15.98 23.40 -2.12
C SER A 410 -16.17 22.20 -3.07
N LYS A 411 -15.96 22.42 -4.37
CA LYS A 411 -16.01 21.36 -5.39
C LYS A 411 -14.89 20.33 -5.20
N VAL A 412 -13.65 20.78 -4.95
CA VAL A 412 -12.50 19.89 -4.67
C VAL A 412 -12.78 18.99 -3.47
N ILE A 413 -13.35 19.52 -2.39
CA ILE A 413 -13.74 18.73 -1.21
C ILE A 413 -14.77 17.65 -1.57
N GLY A 414 -15.78 18.00 -2.35
CA GLY A 414 -16.81 17.07 -2.81
C GLY A 414 -16.24 15.95 -3.67
N SER A 415 -15.48 16.28 -4.72
CA SER A 415 -14.89 15.30 -5.63
C SER A 415 -13.87 14.39 -4.94
N ALA A 416 -13.13 14.90 -3.95
CA ALA A 416 -12.21 14.08 -3.17
C ALA A 416 -12.95 13.06 -2.30
N ALA A 417 -14.06 13.45 -1.68
CA ALA A 417 -14.90 12.54 -0.90
C ALA A 417 -15.59 11.49 -1.77
N GLU A 418 -16.10 11.87 -2.95
CA GLU A 418 -16.68 10.95 -3.93
C GLU A 418 -15.68 9.88 -4.35
N ARG A 419 -14.42 10.27 -4.62
CA ARG A 419 -13.35 9.32 -4.96
C ARG A 419 -13.10 8.27 -3.87
N LEU A 420 -13.20 8.65 -2.58
CA LEU A 420 -13.00 7.72 -1.47
C LEU A 420 -14.09 6.64 -1.37
N ILE A 421 -15.32 6.94 -1.83
CA ILE A 421 -16.47 6.04 -1.75
C ILE A 421 -16.89 5.44 -3.09
N ASP A 422 -16.17 5.76 -4.18
CA ASP A 422 -16.47 5.27 -5.51
C ASP A 422 -16.50 3.73 -5.53
N PRO A 423 -17.66 3.11 -5.85
CA PRO A 423 -17.80 1.65 -5.87
C PRO A 423 -16.97 0.98 -6.98
N THR A 424 -16.55 1.73 -8.00
CA THR A 424 -15.67 1.23 -9.07
C THR A 424 -14.18 1.33 -8.71
N GLY A 425 -13.86 2.12 -7.68
CA GLY A 425 -12.50 2.37 -7.22
C GLY A 425 -12.34 2.04 -5.73
N MET A 426 -11.85 3.04 -4.98
CA MET A 426 -11.40 2.86 -3.60
C MET A 426 -12.52 2.39 -2.67
N GLY A 427 -13.75 2.83 -2.90
CA GLY A 427 -14.89 2.53 -2.05
C GLY A 427 -15.21 1.04 -1.93
N SER A 428 -14.91 0.24 -2.96
CA SER A 428 -15.10 -1.21 -2.97
C SER A 428 -13.81 -1.99 -2.76
N GLN A 429 -12.70 -1.55 -3.36
CA GLN A 429 -11.42 -2.27 -3.33
C GLN A 429 -10.78 -2.28 -1.94
N TYR A 430 -10.91 -1.18 -1.20
CA TYR A 430 -10.42 -1.09 0.18
C TYR A 430 -11.43 -1.70 1.14
N LYS A 431 -10.88 -2.40 2.12
CA LYS A 431 -11.62 -3.01 3.21
C LYS A 431 -11.15 -2.43 4.53
N VAL A 432 -12.09 -2.34 5.46
CA VAL A 432 -11.86 -1.86 6.82
C VAL A 432 -12.18 -3.01 7.78
N LEU A 433 -11.18 -3.40 8.57
CA LEU A 433 -11.29 -4.38 9.65
C LEU A 433 -11.12 -3.65 10.98
N GLY A 434 -12.20 -3.61 11.76
CA GLY A 434 -12.12 -3.19 13.16
C GLY A 434 -11.65 -4.35 14.02
N VAL A 435 -10.96 -4.07 15.12
CA VAL A 435 -10.59 -5.07 16.12
C VAL A 435 -10.86 -4.50 17.50
N SER A 436 -11.50 -5.29 18.34
CA SER A 436 -11.74 -4.95 19.75
C SER A 436 -10.92 -5.85 20.65
N GLY A 437 -10.30 -5.27 21.68
CA GLY A 437 -9.64 -6.01 22.76
C GLY A 437 -10.60 -6.76 23.69
N TYR A 438 -11.90 -6.43 23.60
CA TYR A 438 -12.95 -6.97 24.43
C TYR A 438 -14.13 -7.45 23.59
N ARG A 439 -14.67 -8.61 23.96
CA ARG A 439 -15.93 -9.13 23.42
C ARG A 439 -17.04 -8.63 24.31
N ALA A 440 -17.84 -7.68 23.81
CA ALA A 440 -19.12 -7.40 24.43
C ALA A 440 -19.91 -8.73 24.54
N PRO A 441 -20.64 -8.98 25.65
CA PRO A 441 -21.45 -10.18 25.80
C PRO A 441 -22.32 -10.38 24.56
N ASP A 442 -22.41 -11.63 24.09
CA ASP A 442 -22.94 -11.98 22.76
C ASP A 442 -24.31 -11.33 22.53
N LEU A 443 -24.30 -10.29 21.71
CA LEU A 443 -25.50 -9.81 21.02
C LEU A 443 -25.87 -10.91 20.02
N SER A 444 -27.14 -11.32 20.03
CA SER A 444 -27.71 -12.30 19.09
C SER A 444 -27.41 -11.92 17.63
N ALA A 445 -27.52 -12.86 16.68
CA ALA A 445 -27.30 -12.54 15.26
C ALA A 445 -28.22 -11.40 14.77
N ASP A 446 -29.42 -11.32 15.30
CA ASP A 446 -30.36 -10.23 15.05
C ASP A 446 -29.92 -8.94 15.75
N GLU A 447 -29.45 -8.99 16.99
CA GLU A 447 -28.87 -7.83 17.67
C GLU A 447 -27.55 -7.37 17.05
N ARG A 448 -26.74 -8.23 16.43
CA ARG A 448 -25.52 -7.86 15.68
C ARG A 448 -25.82 -7.11 14.38
N ASN A 449 -26.96 -7.43 13.77
CA ASN A 449 -27.51 -6.69 12.63
C ASN A 449 -28.32 -5.45 13.08
N GLN A 450 -28.76 -5.40 14.34
CA GLN A 450 -29.39 -4.26 15.01
C GLN A 450 -28.43 -3.47 15.93
N VAL A 451 -27.12 -3.79 15.98
CA VAL A 451 -26.15 -2.93 16.64
C VAL A 451 -26.03 -1.72 15.75
N ASP A 452 -26.84 -0.74 16.08
CA ASP A 452 -26.63 0.65 15.77
C ASP A 452 -25.26 1.04 16.32
N TYR A 453 -24.23 0.84 15.50
CA TYR A 453 -23.17 1.85 15.44
C TYR A 453 -23.92 3.15 15.18
N PRO A 454 -23.82 4.19 16.04
CA PRO A 454 -24.88 5.17 16.40
C PRO A 454 -25.45 6.08 15.29
N PHE A 455 -25.61 5.59 14.06
CA PHE A 455 -26.08 6.24 12.87
C PHE A 455 -26.87 5.28 11.93
N ILE A 456 -27.36 4.12 12.40
CA ILE A 456 -28.44 3.40 11.71
C ILE A 456 -29.77 3.77 12.38
N GLU A 457 -30.12 5.05 12.31
CA GLU A 457 -31.49 5.56 12.11
C GLU A 457 -31.40 7.09 12.07
N GLY A 458 -31.73 7.65 10.91
CA GLY A 458 -31.58 9.06 10.55
C GLY A 458 -31.41 9.25 9.05
#